data_AF-A0A5B8VCF9-F1
#
_entry.id   AF-A0A5B8VCF9-F1
#
_cell.length_a   1.000
_cell.length_b   1.000
_cell.length_c   1.000
_cell.angle_alpha   90.00
_cell.angle_beta   90.00
_cell.angle_gamma   90.00
#
_symmetry.space_group_name_H-M   'P 1'
#
loop_
_entity.id
_entity.type
_entity.pdbx_description
1 polymer ?
#
loop_
_entity_poly.entity_id
_entity_poly.type
_entity_poly.pdbx_seq_one_letter_code
_entity_poly.pdbx_strand_id
1 'polypeptide(L)'
;MSIHFGEKCFWEDRSKRTLLGVFKLSILDLDKLAVKRIYKKFTLVKYRSTEKHLIEYMNLRNNGCDVLLTDLRIDFVSKFEFYLQAIKGLSINSSGKMIKNLKKVVRDCVDKDWLD
;
A
#
# COMPACT_ATOMS: atom_id res chain seq x y z
N MET A 1 24.18 -11.03 28.88
CA MET A 1 22.92 -11.50 28.26
C MET A 1 22.43 -10.40 27.32
N SER A 2 23.01 -10.34 26.11
CA SER A 2 22.68 -9.28 25.15
C SER A 2 21.42 -9.66 24.39
N ILE A 3 20.30 -9.06 24.76
CA ILE A 3 19.10 -9.05 23.92
C ILE A 3 19.25 -7.90 22.92
N HIS A 4 19.75 -8.19 21.73
CA HIS A 4 19.69 -7.28 20.59
C HIS A 4 18.24 -7.25 20.10
N PHE A 5 17.44 -6.38 20.71
CA PHE A 5 16.05 -6.16 20.34
C PHE A 5 16.03 -5.28 19.08
N GLY A 6 15.69 -5.90 17.96
CA GLY A 6 15.08 -5.34 16.75
C GLY A 6 15.58 -3.97 16.31
N GLU A 7 16.43 -3.96 15.29
CA GLU A 7 16.72 -2.79 14.48
C GLU A 7 15.41 -2.17 14.00
N LYS A 8 15.10 -1.06 14.66
CA LYS A 8 14.02 -0.12 14.43
C LYS A 8 13.97 0.20 12.94
N CYS A 9 12.89 -0.20 12.26
CA CYS A 9 12.59 0.28 10.92
C CYS A 9 12.22 1.75 10.98
N PHE A 10 13.27 2.56 11.07
CA PHE A 10 13.19 4.00 11.08
C PHE A 10 14.43 4.50 10.36
N TRP A 11 14.30 4.66 9.05
CA TRP A 11 15.05 5.68 8.32
C TRP A 11 14.04 6.54 7.61
N GLU A 12 13.76 7.62 8.32
CA GLU A 12 13.20 8.90 7.93
C GLU A 12 13.88 9.41 6.66
N ASP A 13 13.51 8.86 5.52
CA ASP A 13 13.95 9.35 4.23
C ASP A 13 12.73 9.90 3.49
N ARG A 14 12.57 11.23 3.56
CA ARG A 14 11.54 11.98 2.83
C ARG A 14 11.70 11.88 1.30
N SER A 15 12.72 11.18 0.80
CA SER A 15 12.94 10.88 -0.63
C SER A 15 12.73 9.40 -0.99
N LYS A 16 12.52 8.49 -0.02
CA LYS A 16 12.27 7.07 -0.31
C LYS A 16 10.79 6.83 -0.57
N ARG A 17 10.52 6.49 -1.82
CA ARG A 17 9.18 6.28 -2.38
C ARG A 17 8.70 4.91 -1.89
N THR A 18 8.19 4.86 -0.67
CA THR A 18 7.66 3.64 -0.06
C THR A 18 6.22 3.38 -0.48
N LEU A 19 5.77 2.14 -0.38
CA LEU A 19 4.45 1.73 -0.81
C LEU A 19 3.35 2.41 0.01
N LEU A 20 3.46 2.47 1.35
CA LEU A 20 2.45 3.20 2.15
C LEU A 20 2.54 4.71 1.92
N GLY A 21 3.75 5.25 1.71
CA GLY A 21 3.94 6.66 1.40
C GLY A 21 3.18 7.08 0.14
N VAL A 22 3.32 6.33 -0.95
CA VAL A 22 2.61 6.65 -2.20
C VAL A 22 1.11 6.37 -2.13
N PHE A 23 0.66 5.41 -1.33
CA PHE A 23 -0.76 5.21 -1.07
C PHE A 23 -1.37 6.42 -0.37
N LYS A 24 -0.72 6.96 0.65
CA LYS A 24 -1.16 8.18 1.34
C LYS A 24 -1.24 9.38 0.40
N LEU A 25 -0.22 9.58 -0.44
CA LEU A 25 -0.21 10.65 -1.45
C LEU A 25 -1.35 10.49 -2.45
N SER A 26 -1.58 9.26 -2.94
CA SER A 26 -2.68 8.97 -3.86
C SER A 26 -4.06 9.21 -3.24
N ILE A 27 -4.23 8.84 -1.96
CA ILE A 27 -5.46 9.09 -1.21
C ILE A 27 -5.69 10.59 -1.03
N LEU A 28 -4.65 11.37 -0.74
CA LEU A 28 -4.72 12.83 -0.62
C LEU A 28 -5.13 13.48 -1.95
N ASP A 29 -4.55 13.05 -3.07
CA ASP A 29 -4.92 13.53 -4.39
C ASP A 29 -6.39 13.19 -4.73
N LEU A 30 -6.82 11.95 -4.45
CA LEU A 30 -8.21 11.53 -4.64
C LEU A 30 -9.18 12.31 -3.75
N ASP A 31 -8.78 12.66 -2.53
CA ASP A 31 -9.59 13.46 -1.60
C ASP A 31 -9.82 14.88 -2.15
N LYS A 32 -8.75 15.55 -2.63
CA LYS A 32 -8.83 16.85 -3.30
C LYS A 32 -9.76 16.81 -4.53
N LEU A 33 -9.67 15.75 -5.33
CA LEU A 33 -10.54 15.55 -6.49
C LEU A 33 -11.99 15.23 -6.11
N ALA A 34 -12.22 14.56 -4.99
CA ALA A 34 -13.55 14.27 -4.47
C ALA A 34 -14.26 15.54 -3.96
N VAL A 35 -13.53 16.48 -3.33
CA VAL A 35 -14.07 17.79 -2.96
C VAL A 35 -14.57 18.55 -4.19
N LYS A 36 -13.85 18.46 -5.32
CA LYS A 36 -14.24 19.04 -6.62
C LYS A 36 -15.33 18.24 -7.36
N ARG A 37 -15.88 17.16 -6.76
CA ARG A 37 -16.87 16.25 -7.36
C ARG A 37 -16.39 15.56 -8.66
N ILE A 38 -15.09 15.57 -8.95
CA ILE A 38 -14.49 14.87 -10.09
C ILE A 38 -14.45 13.36 -9.80
N TYR A 39 -14.15 13.00 -8.54
CA TYR A 39 -14.15 11.62 -8.08
C TYR A 39 -15.29 11.35 -7.11
N LYS A 40 -15.87 10.14 -7.20
CA LYS A 40 -16.87 9.66 -6.23
C LYS A 40 -16.20 9.35 -4.89
N LYS A 41 -16.83 9.77 -3.78
CA LYS A 41 -16.37 9.42 -2.41
C LYS A 41 -16.18 7.92 -2.20
N PHE A 42 -17.01 7.10 -2.86
CA PHE A 42 -16.87 5.65 -2.82
C PHE A 42 -15.51 5.14 -3.34
N THR A 43 -14.91 5.84 -4.30
CA THR A 43 -13.56 5.51 -4.78
C THR A 43 -12.54 5.74 -3.68
N LEU A 44 -12.60 6.87 -2.97
CA LEU A 44 -11.72 7.18 -1.84
C LEU A 44 -11.79 6.10 -0.74
N VAL A 45 -13.01 5.64 -0.42
CA VAL A 45 -13.21 4.57 0.59
C VAL A 45 -12.49 3.28 0.20
N LYS A 46 -12.50 2.90 -1.09
CA LYS A 46 -11.80 1.69 -1.57
C LYS A 46 -10.28 1.79 -1.40
N TYR A 47 -9.72 2.97 -1.69
CA TYR A 47 -8.27 3.18 -1.55
C TYR A 47 -7.86 3.17 -0.07
N ARG A 48 -8.62 3.83 0.81
CA ARG A 48 -8.40 3.78 2.27
C ARG A 48 -8.54 2.36 2.84
N SER A 49 -9.50 1.58 2.35
CA SER A 49 -9.65 0.18 2.75
C SER A 49 -8.45 -0.67 2.29
N THR A 50 -7.94 -0.42 1.07
CA THR A 50 -6.74 -1.09 0.55
C THR A 50 -5.51 -0.74 1.40
N GLU A 51 -5.30 0.54 1.71
CA GLU A 51 -4.22 1.02 2.59
C GLU A 51 -4.27 0.35 3.96
N LYS A 52 -5.46 0.31 4.60
CA LYS A 52 -5.62 -0.33 5.92
C LYS A 52 -5.15 -1.78 5.91
N HIS A 53 -5.58 -2.58 4.93
CA HIS A 53 -5.17 -3.97 4.85
C HIS A 53 -3.69 -4.14 4.51
N LEU A 54 -3.11 -3.20 3.77
CA LEU A 54 -1.69 -3.19 3.46
C LEU A 54 -0.85 -2.95 4.72
N ILE A 55 -1.27 -2.01 5.57
CA ILE A 55 -0.64 -1.75 6.89
C ILE A 55 -0.73 -2.99 7.78
N GLU A 56 -1.92 -3.58 7.90
CA GLU A 56 -2.12 -4.82 8.69
C GLU A 56 -1.21 -5.94 8.19
N TYR A 57 -1.11 -6.12 6.88
CA TYR A 57 -0.25 -7.12 6.26
C TYR A 57 1.25 -6.89 6.51
N MET A 58 1.72 -5.64 6.39
CA MET A 58 3.13 -5.30 6.64
C MET A 58 3.51 -5.48 8.11
N ASN A 59 2.61 -5.14 9.03
CA ASN A 59 2.80 -5.37 10.47
C ASN A 59 2.94 -6.86 10.80
N LEU A 60 2.21 -7.74 10.10
CA LEU A 60 2.30 -9.19 10.28
C LEU A 60 3.59 -9.80 9.72
N ARG A 61 4.10 -9.28 8.61
CA ARG A 61 5.26 -9.85 7.89
C ARG A 61 6.61 -9.34 8.39
N ASN A 62 6.70 -8.04 8.63
CA ASN A 62 7.97 -7.32 8.56
C ASN A 62 8.24 -6.49 9.81
N ASN A 63 7.68 -6.85 10.97
CA ASN A 63 7.72 -6.01 12.19
C ASN A 63 7.27 -4.55 11.94
N GLY A 64 6.40 -4.31 10.96
CA GLY A 64 5.89 -2.98 10.63
C GLY A 64 6.76 -2.13 9.72
N CYS A 65 7.81 -2.70 9.10
CA CYS A 65 8.61 -1.98 8.11
C CYS A 65 7.84 -1.81 6.80
N ASP A 66 7.83 -0.57 6.28
CA ASP A 66 7.29 -0.25 4.96
C ASP A 66 8.19 -0.81 3.85
N VAL A 67 7.64 -0.99 2.65
CA VAL A 67 8.32 -1.58 1.51
C VAL A 67 8.70 -0.48 0.52
N LEU A 68 9.96 -0.44 0.09
CA LEU A 68 10.37 0.45 -1.00
C LEU A 68 9.69 0.02 -2.30
N LEU A 69 9.22 0.97 -3.09
CA LEU A 69 8.60 0.65 -4.38
C LEU A 69 9.57 -0.07 -5.34
N THR A 70 10.87 0.23 -5.27
CA THR A 70 11.92 -0.46 -6.04
C THR A 70 12.04 -1.95 -5.69
N ASP A 71 11.69 -2.31 -4.44
CA ASP A 71 11.75 -3.67 -3.95
C ASP A 71 10.39 -4.40 -4.09
N LEU A 72 9.40 -3.75 -4.69
CA LEU A 72 8.06 -4.30 -4.85
C LEU A 72 8.03 -5.36 -5.95
N ARG A 73 8.24 -6.61 -5.53
CA ARG A 73 8.25 -7.76 -6.43
C ARG A 73 6.85 -8.34 -6.65
N ILE A 74 6.70 -9.09 -7.75
CA ILE A 74 5.46 -9.83 -8.08
C ILE A 74 5.03 -10.73 -6.90
N ASP A 75 5.99 -11.34 -6.18
CA ASP A 75 5.69 -12.20 -5.04
C ASP A 75 5.06 -11.46 -3.86
N PHE A 76 5.33 -10.16 -3.70
CA PHE A 76 4.65 -9.34 -2.69
C PHE A 76 3.15 -9.26 -2.99
N VAL A 77 2.79 -8.96 -4.25
CA VAL A 77 1.40 -8.81 -4.69
C VAL A 77 0.64 -10.12 -4.53
N SER A 78 1.22 -11.24 -4.95
CA SER A 78 0.60 -12.57 -4.80
C SER A 78 0.42 -12.97 -3.33
N LYS A 79 1.41 -12.71 -2.48
CA LYS A 79 1.32 -13.02 -1.05
C LYS A 79 0.32 -12.09 -0.33
N PHE A 80 0.20 -10.85 -0.77
CA PHE A 80 -0.82 -9.94 -0.27
C PHE A 80 -2.24 -10.39 -0.68
N GLU A 81 -2.43 -10.82 -1.93
CA GLU A 81 -3.71 -11.39 -2.38
C GLU A 81 -4.11 -12.63 -1.58
N PHE A 82 -3.14 -13.54 -1.37
CA PHE A 82 -3.34 -14.71 -0.51
C PHE A 82 -3.72 -14.30 0.93
N TYR A 83 -3.03 -13.32 1.52
CA TYR A 83 -3.38 -12.80 2.83
C TYR A 83 -4.83 -12.27 2.90
N LEU A 84 -5.27 -11.51 1.90
CA LEU A 84 -6.64 -10.99 1.85
C LEU A 84 -7.67 -12.10 1.82
N GLN A 85 -7.40 -13.20 1.10
CA GLN A 85 -8.33 -14.32 0.96
C GLN A 85 -8.26 -15.25 2.18
N ALA A 86 -7.08 -15.75 2.51
CA ALA A 86 -6.88 -16.80 3.50
C ALA A 86 -6.94 -16.28 4.95
N ILE A 87 -6.49 -15.04 5.20
CA ILE A 87 -6.41 -14.49 6.56
C ILE A 87 -7.55 -13.52 6.84
N LYS A 88 -7.89 -12.64 5.88
CA LYS A 88 -9.01 -11.69 6.05
C LYS A 88 -10.36 -12.25 5.62
N GLY A 89 -10.40 -13.42 4.96
CA GLY A 89 -11.63 -14.04 4.50
C GLY A 89 -12.33 -13.27 3.37
N LEU A 90 -11.61 -12.42 2.63
CA LEU A 90 -12.21 -11.66 1.53
C LEU A 90 -12.44 -12.55 0.32
N SER A 91 -13.57 -12.34 -0.35
CA SER A 91 -13.85 -13.03 -1.62
C SER A 91 -12.81 -12.68 -2.69
N ILE A 92 -12.66 -13.57 -3.68
CA ILE A 92 -11.76 -13.40 -4.83
C ILE A 92 -12.04 -12.07 -5.55
N ASN A 93 -13.33 -11.71 -5.68
CA ASN A 93 -13.73 -10.46 -6.32
C ASN A 93 -13.30 -9.22 -5.52
N SER A 94 -13.39 -9.28 -4.19
CA SER A 94 -12.99 -8.16 -3.32
C SER A 94 -11.48 -8.03 -3.26
N SER A 95 -10.75 -9.13 -3.06
CA SER A 95 -9.28 -9.14 -3.08
C SER A 95 -8.73 -8.68 -4.43
N GLY A 96 -9.26 -9.20 -5.55
CA GLY A 96 -8.85 -8.78 -6.89
C GLY A 96 -9.06 -7.28 -7.16
N LYS A 97 -10.11 -6.66 -6.59
CA LYS A 97 -10.30 -5.20 -6.67
C LYS A 97 -9.21 -4.44 -5.92
N MET A 98 -8.80 -4.93 -4.75
CA MET A 98 -7.73 -4.32 -3.96
C MET A 98 -6.37 -4.46 -4.65
N ILE A 99 -6.09 -5.61 -5.27
CA ILE A 99 -4.89 -5.80 -6.10
C ILE A 99 -4.88 -4.86 -7.30
N LYS A 100 -6.04 -4.65 -7.95
CA LYS A 100 -6.16 -3.65 -9.04
C LYS A 100 -5.86 -2.23 -8.56
N ASN A 101 -6.35 -1.84 -7.37
CA ASN A 101 -6.04 -0.53 -6.78
C ASN A 101 -4.55 -0.39 -6.48
N LEU A 102 -3.92 -1.41 -5.87
CA LEU A 102 -2.49 -1.48 -5.61
C LEU A 102 -1.67 -1.29 -6.88
N LYS A 103 -1.96 -2.07 -7.93
CA LYS A 103 -1.29 -1.95 -9.23
C LYS A 103 -1.51 -0.58 -9.88
N LYS A 104 -2.68 0.04 -9.68
CA LYS A 104 -2.93 1.39 -10.17
C LYS A 104 -2.05 2.42 -9.46
N VAL A 105 -1.99 2.42 -8.13
CA VAL A 105 -1.11 3.34 -7.39
C VAL A 105 0.34 3.21 -7.83
N VAL A 106 0.85 1.98 -7.92
CA VAL A 106 2.24 1.73 -8.33
C VAL A 106 2.51 2.25 -9.75
N ARG A 107 1.60 2.01 -10.70
CA ARG A 107 1.73 2.53 -12.08
C ARG A 107 1.67 4.05 -12.13
N ASP A 108 0.70 4.65 -11.43
CA ASP A 108 0.58 6.12 -11.36
C ASP A 108 1.86 6.75 -10.76
N CYS A 109 2.62 6.02 -9.93
CA CYS A 109 3.94 6.45 -9.48
C CYS A 109 5.00 6.33 -10.59
N VAL A 110 5.10 5.19 -11.28
CA VAL A 110 6.02 5.06 -12.43
C VAL A 110 5.80 6.21 -13.43
N ASP A 111 4.54 6.49 -13.78
CA ASP A 111 4.17 7.49 -14.79
C ASP A 111 4.47 8.94 -14.36
N LYS A 112 4.53 9.21 -13.05
CA LYS A 112 4.88 10.54 -12.50
C LYS A 112 6.39 10.79 -12.47
N ASP A 113 7.18 9.95 -13.14
CA ASP A 113 8.64 9.87 -12.97
C ASP A 113 9.01 9.56 -11.51
N TRP A 114 8.05 8.92 -10.79
CA TRP A 114 8.25 8.58 -9.40
C TRP A 114 9.10 7.29 -9.22
N LEU A 115 9.72 6.69 -10.23
CA LEU A 115 10.55 5.49 -10.02
C LEU A 115 11.87 5.48 -10.80
N ASP A 116 12.41 6.66 -11.11
CA ASP A 116 13.78 6.82 -11.63
C ASP A 116 14.83 6.59 -10.53
#